data_AF-A0A227J5W1-F1
#
_entry.id   AF-A0A227J5W1-F1
#
_cell.length_a   1.000
_cell.length_b   1.000
_cell.length_c   1.000
_cell.angle_alpha   90.00
_cell.angle_beta   90.00
_cell.angle_gamma   90.00
#
_symmetry.space_group_name_H-M   'P 1'
#
loop_
_entity.id
_entity.type
_entity.pdbx_description
1 polymer ?
#
loop_
_entity_poly.entity_id
_entity_poly.type
_entity_poly.pdbx_seq_one_letter_code
_entity_poly.pdbx_strand_id
1 'polypeptide(L)'
;KHPGRYPITPRMTISTLIEAAGGLTYNAFTINAELARTVINSKDERASIDVERIDLRQAIQGSTVADAIIVGRDRLNILEKPNVKLQSTVTLQGEVRFPGTYTVRQGETLGELLERAGGLT
;
A
#
# COMPACT_ATOMS: atom_id res chain seq x y z
N LYS A 1 0.10 -11.74 5.02
CA LYS A 1 -0.80 -10.61 5.37
C LYS A 1 -2.22 -11.12 5.30
N HIS A 2 -3.04 -10.76 6.28
CA HIS A 2 -4.33 -11.39 6.48
C HIS A 2 -5.40 -10.30 6.60
N PRO A 3 -5.93 -9.75 5.50
CA PRO A 3 -7.08 -8.85 5.61
C PRO A 3 -8.28 -9.61 6.18
N GLY A 4 -9.03 -8.99 7.09
CA GLY A 4 -10.12 -9.67 7.78
C GLY A 4 -10.70 -8.88 8.94
N ARG A 5 -11.55 -9.55 9.71
CA ARG A 5 -12.10 -9.02 10.95
C ARG A 5 -11.20 -9.41 12.10
N TYR A 6 -10.80 -8.43 12.90
CA TYR A 6 -9.95 -8.63 14.06
C TYR A 6 -10.73 -8.35 15.34
N PRO A 7 -10.59 -9.20 16.37
CA PRO A 7 -11.14 -8.89 17.68
C PRO A 7 -10.41 -7.66 18.23
N ILE A 8 -11.18 -6.67 18.66
CA ILE A 8 -10.63 -5.46 19.27
C ILE A 8 -10.47 -5.67 20.77
N THR A 9 -9.36 -5.21 21.32
CA THR A 9 -9.14 -5.11 22.76
C THR A 9 -9.23 -3.66 23.21
N PRO A 10 -9.56 -3.39 24.48
CA PRO A 10 -9.46 -2.04 25.01
C PRO A 10 -8.04 -1.51 24.79
N ARG A 11 -7.92 -0.32 24.17
CA ARG A 11 -6.66 0.37 23.84
C ARG A 11 -5.89 -0.16 22.62
N MET A 12 -6.51 -0.99 21.79
CA MET A 12 -5.92 -1.39 20.51
C MET A 12 -5.75 -0.18 19.59
N THR A 13 -4.56 -0.02 19.00
CA THR A 13 -4.22 1.08 18.09
C THR A 13 -4.08 0.60 16.65
N ILE A 14 -3.95 1.53 15.71
CA ILE A 14 -3.74 1.23 14.29
C ILE A 14 -2.50 0.35 14.07
N SER A 15 -1.39 0.65 14.74
CA SER A 15 -0.14 -0.11 14.66
C SER A 15 -0.33 -1.56 15.11
N THR A 16 -0.97 -1.78 16.26
CA THR A 16 -1.27 -3.14 16.77
C THR A 16 -2.23 -3.92 15.86
N LEU A 17 -3.19 -3.25 15.22
CA LEU A 17 -4.08 -3.86 14.22
C LEU A 17 -3.32 -4.29 12.96
N ILE A 18 -2.39 -3.45 12.50
CA ILE A 18 -1.53 -3.78 11.37
C ILE A 18 -0.65 -4.97 11.71
N GLU A 19 -0.07 -5.02 12.91
CA GLU A 19 0.72 -6.17 13.38
C GLU A 19 -0.10 -7.45 13.46
N ALA A 20 -1.31 -7.39 14.02
CA ALA A 20 -2.23 -8.53 14.07
C ALA A 20 -2.60 -9.05 12.67
N ALA A 21 -2.68 -8.15 11.67
CA ALA A 21 -2.87 -8.51 10.27
C ALA A 21 -1.61 -9.08 9.57
N GLY A 22 -0.51 -9.22 10.32
CA GLY A 22 0.79 -9.68 9.84
C GLY A 22 1.62 -8.59 9.17
N GLY A 23 1.29 -7.30 9.38
CA GLY A 23 1.99 -6.10 8.89
C GLY A 23 1.48 -5.53 7.55
N LEU A 24 2.24 -4.59 6.97
CA LEU A 24 1.96 -3.98 5.66
C LEU A 24 2.55 -4.74 4.47
N THR A 25 1.82 -4.86 3.36
CA THR A 25 2.38 -5.39 2.10
C THR A 25 3.46 -4.44 1.56
N TYR A 26 4.40 -4.94 0.76
CA TYR A 26 5.43 -4.10 0.13
C TYR A 26 4.83 -2.97 -0.73
N ASN A 27 3.67 -3.27 -1.34
CA ASN A 27 2.94 -2.36 -2.21
C ASN A 27 1.94 -1.49 -1.46
N ALA A 28 1.86 -1.54 -0.13
CA ALA A 28 0.92 -0.72 0.63
C ALA A 28 1.18 0.77 0.43
N PHE A 29 0.11 1.54 0.18
CA PHE A 29 0.13 2.98 0.10
C PHE A 29 0.04 3.59 1.50
N THR A 30 1.19 3.74 2.14
CA THR A 30 1.28 4.06 3.57
C THR A 30 0.99 5.52 3.92
N ILE A 31 0.93 6.42 2.94
CA ILE A 31 0.80 7.87 3.17
C ILE A 31 -0.65 8.27 3.45
N ASN A 32 -1.62 7.55 2.87
CA ASN A 32 -3.04 7.88 3.00
C ASN A 32 -3.86 6.59 3.09
N ALA A 33 -3.78 5.92 4.25
CA ALA A 33 -4.77 4.91 4.59
C ALA A 33 -6.07 5.58 5.04
N GLU A 34 -7.19 4.88 4.91
CA GLU A 34 -8.49 5.41 5.28
C GLU A 34 -8.99 4.66 6.52
N LEU A 35 -9.29 5.39 7.59
CA LEU A 35 -10.00 4.88 8.75
C LEU A 35 -11.46 5.31 8.62
N ALA A 36 -12.34 4.36 8.31
CA ALA A 36 -13.77 4.59 8.29
C ALA A 36 -14.37 4.25 9.67
N ARG A 37 -14.96 5.24 10.33
CA ARG A 37 -15.59 5.12 11.65
C ARG A 37 -17.10 5.33 11.53
N THR A 38 -17.85 4.46 12.20
CA THR A 38 -19.30 4.67 12.33
C THR A 38 -19.57 5.61 13.49
N VAL A 39 -20.16 6.78 13.22
CA VAL A 39 -20.54 7.77 14.23
C VAL A 39 -22.06 7.76 14.34
N ILE A 40 -22.59 7.69 15.56
CA ILE A 40 -24.03 7.77 15.81
C ILE A 40 -24.31 9.16 16.37
N ASN A 41 -25.16 9.92 15.69
CA ASN A 41 -25.60 11.21 16.19
C ASN A 41 -26.57 11.01 17.35
N SER A 42 -26.20 11.49 18.55
CA SER A 42 -27.01 11.31 19.75
C SER A 42 -28.35 12.05 19.73
N LYS A 43 -28.58 12.98 18.78
CA LYS A 43 -29.84 13.76 18.71
C LYS A 43 -30.94 13.06 17.93
N ASP A 44 -30.59 12.31 16.89
CA ASP A 44 -31.55 11.67 15.98
C ASP A 44 -31.26 10.17 15.75
N GLU A 45 -30.30 9.61 16.50
CA GLU A 45 -29.86 8.21 16.46
C GLU A 45 -29.43 7.72 15.07
N ARG A 46 -29.15 8.65 14.15
CA ARG A 46 -28.71 8.31 12.80
C ARG A 46 -27.22 7.97 12.81
N ALA A 47 -26.88 6.87 12.14
CA ALA A 47 -25.51 6.50 11.88
C ALA A 47 -24.99 7.20 10.62
N SER A 48 -23.80 7.79 10.70
CA SER A 48 -23.00 8.27 9.57
C SER A 48 -21.64 7.58 9.56
N ILE A 49 -20.98 7.61 8.40
CA ILE A 49 -19.60 7.15 8.26
C ILE A 49 -18.71 8.38 8.16
N ASP A 50 -17.78 8.50 9.09
CA ASP A 50 -16.68 9.45 9.00
C ASP A 50 -15.46 8.73 8.42
N VAL A 51 -14.70 9.40 7.56
CA VAL A 51 -13.52 8.83 6.91
C VAL A 51 -12.33 9.73 7.16
N GLU A 52 -11.41 9.23 7.98
CA GLU A 52 -10.17 9.93 8.31
C GLU A 52 -9.01 9.37 7.49
N ARG A 53 -8.10 10.25 7.07
CA ARG A 53 -6.85 9.86 6.40
C ARG A 53 -5.74 9.72 7.42
N ILE A 54 -5.05 8.58 7.40
CA ILE A 54 -3.97 8.25 8.33
C ILE A 54 -2.67 8.02 7.55
N ASP A 55 -1.59 8.68 7.99
CA ASP A 55 -0.23 8.33 7.58
C ASP A 55 0.28 7.17 8.43
N LEU A 56 0.26 5.97 7.85
CA LEU A 56 0.66 4.74 8.53
C LEU A 56 2.14 4.72 8.92
N ARG A 57 2.98 5.53 8.26
CA ARG A 57 4.41 5.62 8.62
C ARG A 57 4.57 6.22 10.00
N GLN A 58 3.77 7.24 10.30
CA GLN A 58 3.73 7.89 11.61
C GLN A 58 3.05 6.99 12.65
N ALA A 59 1.97 6.31 12.27
CA ALA A 59 1.26 5.40 13.16
C ALA A 59 2.17 4.25 13.65
N ILE A 60 2.89 3.60 12.74
CA ILE A 60 3.81 2.49 13.07
C ILE A 60 5.03 2.97 13.89
N GLN A 61 5.40 4.25 13.78
CA GLN A 61 6.44 4.86 14.61
C GLN A 61 5.95 5.27 16.00
N GLY A 62 4.67 5.04 16.33
CA GLY A 62 4.10 5.34 17.65
C GLY A 62 3.71 6.80 17.84
N SER A 63 3.49 7.56 16.76
CA SER A 63 2.93 8.92 16.86
C SER A 63 1.54 8.87 17.49
N THR A 64 1.31 9.59 18.59
CA THR A 64 0.03 9.59 19.30
C THR A 64 -1.13 10.15 18.48
N VAL A 65 -0.84 10.98 17.48
CA VAL A 65 -1.84 11.56 16.59
C VAL A 65 -2.21 10.58 15.48
N ALA A 66 -1.22 9.90 14.90
CA ALA A 66 -1.45 9.00 13.77
C ALA A 66 -1.80 7.56 14.20
N ASP A 67 -1.34 7.12 15.38
CA ASP A 67 -1.63 5.80 15.94
C ASP A 67 -2.91 5.82 16.79
N ALA A 68 -4.01 6.22 16.16
CA ALA A 68 -5.29 6.37 16.82
C ALA A 68 -5.80 5.03 17.40
N ILE A 69 -6.56 5.13 18.49
CA ILE A 69 -7.25 3.99 19.10
C ILE A 69 -8.38 3.54 18.17
N ILE A 70 -8.39 2.26 17.85
CA ILE A 70 -9.42 1.59 17.07
C ILE A 70 -10.61 1.26 17.98
N VAL A 71 -11.81 1.57 17.51
CA VAL A 71 -13.06 1.23 18.21
C VAL A 71 -13.90 0.23 17.42
N GLY A 72 -14.95 -0.28 18.06
CA GLY A 72 -15.84 -1.26 17.44
C GLY A 72 -16.43 -0.75 16.13
N ARG A 73 -16.41 -1.62 15.11
CA ARG A 73 -16.91 -1.36 13.76
C ARG A 73 -16.09 -0.36 12.93
N ASP A 74 -14.92 0.07 13.40
CA ASP A 74 -13.96 0.77 12.57
C ASP A 74 -13.47 -0.14 11.44
N ARG A 75 -13.18 0.46 10.28
CA ARG A 75 -12.58 -0.22 9.14
C ARG A 75 -11.36 0.55 8.66
N LEU A 76 -10.19 -0.06 8.82
CA LEU A 76 -8.94 0.44 8.25
C LEU A 76 -8.76 -0.12 6.83
N ASN A 77 -8.73 0.76 5.84
CA ASN A 77 -8.49 0.43 4.44
C ASN A 77 -7.11 0.93 4.01
N ILE A 78 -6.31 0.03 3.43
CA ILE A 78 -4.95 0.32 3.00
C ILE A 78 -4.88 0.02 1.51
N LEU A 79 -4.83 1.08 0.70
CA LEU A 79 -4.73 0.96 -0.75
C LEU A 79 -3.35 0.45 -1.16
N GLU A 80 -3.25 -0.07 -2.38
CA GLU A 80 -1.96 -0.34 -3.00
C GLU A 80 -1.41 0.93 -3.67
N LYS A 81 -0.09 1.05 -3.71
CA LYS A 81 0.60 2.13 -4.42
C LYS A 81 0.15 2.10 -5.89
N PRO A 82 -0.29 3.25 -6.44
CA PRO A 82 -0.66 3.31 -7.84
C PRO A 82 0.55 2.96 -8.72
N ASN A 83 0.30 2.29 -9.85
CA ASN A 83 1.32 1.88 -10.82
C ASN A 83 2.38 0.90 -10.29
N VAL A 84 2.10 0.15 -9.23
CA VAL A 84 2.86 -1.07 -8.95
C VAL A 84 2.42 -2.15 -9.94
N LYS A 85 2.78 -1.96 -11.21
CA LYS A 85 2.86 -3.07 -12.14
C LYS A 85 4.06 -3.89 -11.73
N LEU A 86 3.94 -5.23 -11.76
CA LEU A 86 5.13 -6.07 -11.72
C LEU A 86 6.12 -5.53 -12.77
N GLN A 87 7.38 -5.43 -12.39
CA GLN A 87 8.44 -5.01 -13.29
C GLN A 87 8.36 -5.85 -14.56
N SER A 88 7.93 -5.24 -15.67
CA SER A 88 7.92 -5.92 -16.96
C SER A 88 9.37 -6.19 -17.35
N THR A 89 9.66 -7.39 -17.84
CA THR A 89 11.00 -7.78 -18.25
C THR A 89 10.98 -8.24 -19.70
N VAL A 90 12.03 -7.88 -20.43
CA VAL A 90 12.31 -8.36 -21.78
C VAL A 90 13.66 -9.08 -21.76
N THR A 91 13.75 -10.23 -22.41
CA THR A 91 15.00 -10.97 -22.57
C THR A 91 15.53 -10.75 -23.98
N LEU A 92 16.75 -10.22 -24.07
CA LEU A 92 17.46 -10.01 -25.33
C LEU A 92 18.45 -11.15 -25.56
N GLN A 93 18.42 -11.72 -26.76
CA GLN A 93 19.28 -12.83 -27.19
C GLN A 93 19.75 -12.57 -28.63
N GLY A 94 20.88 -13.17 -29.02
CA GLY A 94 21.45 -13.05 -30.37
C GLY A 94 22.55 -11.99 -30.46
N GLU A 95 22.65 -11.37 -31.63
CA GLU A 95 23.66 -10.35 -31.99
C GLU A 95 23.38 -9.00 -31.34
N VAL A 96 23.48 -8.98 -30.02
CA VAL A 96 23.47 -7.78 -29.19
C VAL A 96 24.73 -7.80 -28.33
N ARG A 97 25.29 -6.63 -28.04
CA ARG A 97 26.56 -6.54 -27.30
C ARG A 97 26.48 -7.13 -25.89
N PHE A 98 25.34 -6.94 -25.21
CA PHE A 98 25.09 -7.44 -23.87
C PHE A 98 23.73 -8.15 -23.79
N PRO A 99 23.64 -9.44 -24.17
CA PRO A 99 22.41 -10.22 -24.02
C PRO A 99 22.05 -10.42 -22.55
N GLY A 100 20.76 -10.54 -22.24
CA GLY A 100 20.29 -10.68 -20.87
C GLY A 100 18.84 -10.26 -20.67
N THR A 101 18.39 -10.33 -19.41
CA THR A 101 17.05 -9.89 -19.01
C THR A 101 17.10 -8.46 -18.49
N TYR A 102 16.29 -7.60 -19.11
CA TYR A 102 16.21 -6.18 -18.79
C TYR A 102 14.81 -5.85 -18.27
N THR A 103 14.76 -5.09 -17.18
CA THR A 103 13.51 -4.45 -16.74
C THR A 103 13.18 -3.29 -17.66
N VAL A 104 11.93 -3.26 -18.14
CA VAL A 104 11.40 -2.21 -19.01
C VAL A 104 10.42 -1.30 -18.29
N ARG A 105 10.46 -0.01 -18.64
CA ARG A 105 9.55 1.01 -18.11
C ARG A 105 8.32 1.17 -19.02
N GLN A 106 7.21 1.61 -18.47
CA GLN A 106 6.04 1.93 -19.29
C GLN A 106 6.38 3.10 -20.22
N GLY A 107 6.20 2.88 -21.53
CA GLY A 107 6.54 3.85 -22.57
C GLY A 107 7.96 3.72 -23.13
N GLU A 108 8.79 2.81 -22.60
CA GLU A 108 10.12 2.54 -23.15
C GLU A 108 10.03 1.84 -24.51
N THR A 109 10.81 2.32 -25.47
CA THR A 109 10.88 1.80 -26.84
C THR A 109 11.94 0.72 -26.99
N LEU A 110 11.82 -0.10 -28.04
CA LEU A 110 12.84 -1.11 -28.36
C LEU A 110 14.22 -0.49 -28.64
N GLY A 111 14.25 0.71 -29.23
CA GLY A 111 15.50 1.43 -29.51
C GLY A 111 16.26 1.79 -28.23
N GLU A 112 15.57 2.41 -27.26
CA GLU A 112 16.15 2.73 -25.95
C GLU A 112 16.64 1.47 -25.22
N LEU A 113 15.91 0.36 -25.35
CA LEU A 113 16.32 -0.91 -24.78
C LEU A 113 17.57 -1.49 -25.45
N LEU A 114 17.68 -1.39 -26.79
CA LEU A 114 18.86 -1.84 -27.54
C LEU A 114 20.08 -0.97 -27.26
N GLU A 115 19.91 0.34 -27.09
CA GLU A 115 20.99 1.24 -26.67
C GLU A 115 21.54 0.84 -25.30
N ARG A 116 20.64 0.52 -24.34
CA ARG A 116 21.04 -0.03 -23.03
C ARG A 116 21.77 -1.37 -23.14
N ALA A 117 21.42 -2.18 -24.14
CA ALA A 117 22.10 -3.44 -24.44
C ALA A 117 23.42 -3.25 -25.22
N GLY A 118 23.82 -2.01 -25.49
CA GLY A 118 25.07 -1.67 -26.17
C GLY A 118 25.02 -1.75 -27.70
N GLY A 119 23.83 -1.80 -28.29
CA GLY A 119 23.61 -1.91 -29.73
C GLY A 119 23.67 -3.34 -30.26
N LEU A 120 23.42 -3.46 -31.58
CA LEU A 120 23.59 -4.69 -32.33
C LEU A 120 25.07 -4.92 -32.66
N THR A 121 25.47 -6.18 -32.74
CA THR A 121 26.81 -6.60 -33.19
C THR A 121 26.80 -7.17 -34.60
#